data_AF-A0A268JUN5-F1
#
_entry.id   AF-A0A268JUN5-F1
#
_cell.length_a   1.000
_cell.length_b   1.000
_cell.length_c   1.000
_cell.angle_alpha   90.00
_cell.angle_beta   90.00
_cell.angle_gamma   90.00
#
_symmetry.space_group_name_H-M   'P 1'
#
loop_
_entity.id
_entity.type
_entity.pdbx_description
1 polymer ?
#
loop_
_entity_poly.entity_id
_entity_poly.type
_entity_poly.pdbx_seq_one_letter_code
_entity_poly.pdbx_strand_id
1 'polypeptide(L)'
;MGAKVSAMDVNGNSYEGRVTKDAKFYVDGLPSDRTPLTFKLDIPGHFTVEKTFTIGREGSLGEQQILSFLPAFAGDVNKDNLIDIDDAVYLKNHWKASDRNADINFDGTVDLKDMEYIKKNYLLENPTVKADKNPKENANGKTLEEILSELE
;
A
#
# COMPACT_ATOMS: atom_id res chain seq x y z
N MET A 1 -12.15 1.44 -3.96
CA MET A 1 -10.86 1.33 -3.25
C MET A 1 -9.94 0.25 -3.82
N GLY A 2 -10.43 -0.89 -4.33
CA GLY A 2 -9.57 -1.85 -5.05
C GLY A 2 -8.46 -2.50 -4.22
N ALA A 3 -8.61 -2.48 -2.89
CA ALA A 3 -7.67 -3.11 -1.97
C ALA A 3 -7.66 -4.63 -2.13
N LYS A 4 -6.49 -5.23 -1.95
CA LYS A 4 -6.25 -6.67 -1.98
C LYS A 4 -5.56 -7.10 -0.70
N VAL A 5 -5.87 -8.31 -0.23
CA VAL A 5 -5.23 -8.89 0.94
C VAL A 5 -4.88 -10.34 0.66
N SER A 6 -3.74 -10.78 1.17
CA SER A 6 -3.33 -12.18 1.14
C SER A 6 -2.51 -12.53 2.36
N ALA A 7 -2.32 -13.82 2.59
CA ALA A 7 -1.25 -14.34 3.42
C ALA A 7 -0.32 -15.20 2.56
N MET A 8 0.96 -15.22 2.88
CA MET A 8 1.95 -16.05 2.19
C MET A 8 2.69 -16.90 3.22
N ASP A 9 2.85 -18.20 2.95
CA ASP A 9 3.67 -19.06 3.79
C ASP A 9 5.15 -19.02 3.42
N VAL A 10 5.99 -19.64 4.27
CA VAL A 10 7.45 -19.69 4.08
C VAL A 10 7.89 -20.43 2.80
N ASN A 11 7.00 -21.21 2.19
CA ASN A 11 7.24 -21.93 0.94
C ASN A 11 6.80 -21.11 -0.28
N GLY A 12 6.23 -19.91 -0.07
CA GLY A 12 5.73 -19.03 -1.12
C GLY A 12 4.31 -19.34 -1.59
N ASN A 13 3.55 -20.20 -0.91
CA ASN A 13 2.14 -20.38 -1.26
C ASN A 13 1.35 -19.15 -0.80
N SER A 14 0.55 -18.58 -1.71
CA SER A 14 -0.33 -17.43 -1.43
C SER A 14 -1.75 -17.90 -1.15
N TYR A 15 -2.35 -17.32 -0.12
CA TYR A 15 -3.72 -17.50 0.30
C TYR A 15 -4.45 -16.17 0.11
N GLU A 16 -5.22 -16.07 -0.97
CA GLU A 16 -5.98 -14.86 -1.28
C GLU A 16 -7.09 -14.64 -0.26
N GLY A 17 -7.20 -13.41 0.23
CA GLY A 17 -8.27 -13.00 1.12
C GLY A 17 -9.34 -12.19 0.40
N ARG A 18 -10.27 -11.66 1.20
CA ARG A 18 -11.36 -10.81 0.74
C ARG A 18 -11.43 -9.52 1.53
N VAL A 19 -11.79 -8.45 0.84
CA VAL A 19 -12.10 -7.14 1.41
C VAL A 19 -13.61 -6.94 1.38
N THR A 20 -14.21 -6.67 2.53
CA THR A 20 -15.64 -6.38 2.62
C THR A 20 -15.93 -4.90 2.36
N LYS A 21 -17.21 -4.57 2.14
CA LYS A 21 -17.65 -3.18 1.91
C LYS A 21 -17.36 -2.23 3.08
N ASP A 22 -17.32 -2.76 4.31
CA ASP A 22 -16.97 -2.06 5.54
C ASP A 22 -15.46 -2.07 5.84
N ALA A 23 -14.62 -2.32 4.82
CA ALA A 23 -13.17 -2.30 4.90
C ALA A 23 -12.56 -3.29 5.92
N LYS A 24 -13.24 -4.43 6.15
CA LYS A 24 -12.67 -5.56 6.90
C LYS A 24 -11.96 -6.52 5.95
N PHE A 25 -10.92 -7.15 6.47
CA PHE A 25 -10.07 -8.07 5.73
C PHE A 25 -10.18 -9.46 6.35
N TYR A 26 -10.34 -10.47 5.51
CA TYR A 26 -10.40 -11.87 5.92
C TYR A 26 -9.50 -12.70 5.02
N VAL A 27 -8.68 -13.55 5.62
CA VAL A 27 -7.94 -14.60 4.92
C VAL A 27 -8.29 -15.90 5.63
N ASP A 28 -9.02 -16.78 4.93
CA ASP A 28 -9.58 -18.01 5.49
C ASP A 28 -8.79 -19.22 4.95
N GLY A 29 -8.89 -20.38 5.60
CA GLY A 29 -8.27 -21.62 5.11
C GLY A 29 -6.74 -21.67 5.23
N LEU A 30 -6.17 -20.90 6.15
CA LEU A 30 -4.73 -20.90 6.43
C LEU A 30 -4.27 -22.22 7.06
N PRO A 31 -3.02 -22.64 6.80
CA PRO A 31 -2.43 -23.80 7.48
C PRO A 31 -2.40 -23.57 9.00
N SER A 32 -2.77 -24.60 9.76
CA SER A 32 -2.79 -24.58 11.23
C SER A 32 -1.53 -25.17 11.85
N ASP A 33 -0.45 -25.31 11.08
CA ASP A 33 0.81 -25.94 11.46
C ASP A 33 1.72 -25.03 12.31
N ARG A 34 1.25 -23.82 12.63
CA ARG A 34 1.95 -22.80 13.43
C ARG A 34 3.27 -22.36 12.80
N THR A 35 3.43 -22.54 11.49
CA THR A 35 4.51 -21.91 10.74
C THR A 35 4.23 -20.41 10.55
N PRO A 36 5.26 -19.55 10.47
CA PRO A 36 5.06 -18.14 10.19
C PRO A 36 4.41 -17.91 8.83
N LEU A 37 3.47 -16.96 8.79
CA LEU A 37 2.84 -16.45 7.58
C LEU A 37 3.11 -14.95 7.48
N THR A 38 3.23 -14.43 6.26
CA THR A 38 3.30 -13.00 5.99
C THR A 38 1.96 -12.53 5.44
N PHE A 39 1.24 -11.72 6.21
CA PHE A 39 0.08 -10.98 5.74
C PHE A 39 0.54 -9.85 4.83
N LYS A 40 -0.17 -9.63 3.72
CA LYS A 40 0.04 -8.54 2.79
C LYS A 40 -1.28 -7.78 2.57
N LEU A 41 -1.24 -6.47 2.72
CA LEU A 41 -2.33 -5.55 2.34
C LEU A 41 -1.81 -4.60 1.26
N ASP A 42 -2.43 -4.65 0.10
CA ASP A 42 -2.13 -3.79 -1.03
C ASP A 42 -3.33 -2.89 -1.34
N ILE A 43 -3.14 -1.58 -1.22
CA ILE A 43 -4.15 -0.57 -1.55
C ILE A 43 -3.55 0.32 -2.64
N PRO A 44 -4.19 0.50 -3.81
CA PRO A 44 -3.71 1.41 -4.84
C PRO A 44 -3.43 2.81 -4.29
N GLY A 45 -2.27 3.37 -4.65
CA GLY A 45 -1.82 4.69 -4.18
C GLY A 45 -1.38 4.78 -2.71
N HIS A 46 -1.13 3.64 -2.05
CA HIS A 46 -0.65 3.56 -0.67
C HIS A 46 0.52 2.59 -0.55
N PHE A 47 1.31 2.71 0.51
CA PHE A 47 2.30 1.70 0.86
C PHE A 47 1.66 0.31 0.97
N THR A 48 2.35 -0.66 0.40
CA THR A 48 2.05 -2.07 0.62
C THR A 48 2.45 -2.44 2.05
N VAL A 49 1.50 -2.94 2.82
CA VAL A 49 1.72 -3.30 4.23
C VAL A 49 2.02 -4.78 4.34
N GLU A 50 3.12 -5.14 4.99
CA GLU A 50 3.46 -6.54 5.31
C GLU A 50 3.55 -6.77 6.82
N LYS A 51 3.08 -7.95 7.28
CA LYS A 51 3.15 -8.34 8.69
C LYS A 51 3.32 -9.85 8.86
N THR A 52 4.37 -10.26 9.56
CA THR A 52 4.51 -11.66 9.97
C THR A 52 3.59 -11.98 11.16
N PHE A 53 2.92 -13.12 11.11
CA PHE A 53 2.10 -13.67 12.19
C PHE A 53 2.16 -15.20 12.21
N THR A 54 1.64 -15.80 13.27
CA THR A 54 1.50 -17.25 13.42
C THR A 54 0.10 -17.54 13.91
N ILE A 55 -0.56 -18.53 13.30
CA ILE A 55 -1.91 -18.95 13.62
C ILE A 55 -1.98 -20.47 13.69
N GLY A 56 -2.87 -21.02 14.52
CA GLY A 56 -3.12 -22.46 14.59
C GLY A 56 -2.97 -23.01 16.01
N ARG A 57 -3.73 -24.09 16.27
CA ARG A 57 -3.80 -24.76 17.57
C ARG A 57 -3.57 -26.26 17.42
N GLU A 58 -3.18 -26.87 18.53
CA GLU A 58 -3.06 -28.32 18.67
C GLU A 58 -4.44 -29.00 18.56
N GLY A 59 -4.47 -30.20 18.00
CA GLY A 59 -5.72 -30.85 17.57
C GLY A 59 -6.35 -30.06 16.41
N SER A 60 -7.31 -30.64 15.70
CA SER A 60 -7.93 -30.02 14.51
C SER A 60 -8.84 -28.81 14.81
N LEU A 61 -8.40 -27.92 15.69
CA LEU A 61 -9.10 -26.73 16.15
C LEU A 61 -8.70 -25.53 15.30
N GLY A 62 -9.71 -24.85 14.75
CA GLY A 62 -9.51 -23.55 14.11
C GLY A 62 -9.16 -22.45 15.10
N GLU A 63 -8.46 -21.43 14.62
CA GLU A 63 -8.16 -20.22 15.37
C GLU A 63 -8.47 -18.99 14.52
N GLN A 64 -8.93 -17.91 15.16
CA GLN A 64 -9.08 -16.60 14.55
C GLN A 64 -8.13 -15.63 15.24
N GLN A 65 -7.36 -14.90 14.45
CA GLN A 65 -6.46 -13.87 14.94
C GLN A 65 -6.85 -12.51 14.38
N ILE A 66 -6.81 -11.48 15.23
CA ILE A 66 -6.95 -10.09 14.82
C ILE A 66 -5.55 -9.48 14.76
N LEU A 67 -5.15 -9.01 13.59
CA LEU A 67 -3.89 -8.30 13.42
C LEU A 67 -4.12 -6.81 13.72
N SER A 68 -3.33 -6.24 14.63
CA SER A 68 -3.33 -4.79 14.85
C SER A 68 -2.95 -4.05 13.58
N PHE A 69 -3.63 -2.93 13.32
CA PHE A 69 -3.50 -2.10 12.13
C PHE A 69 -2.04 -1.64 11.94
N LEU A 70 -1.52 -1.83 10.73
CA LEU A 70 -0.29 -1.20 10.29
C LEU A 70 -0.66 -0.04 9.35
N PRO A 71 0.04 1.10 9.43
CA PRO A 71 -0.31 2.25 8.62
C PRO A 71 0.02 1.97 7.14
N ALA A 72 -1.01 1.92 6.31
CA ALA A 72 -0.86 2.04 4.85
C ALA A 72 -0.88 3.53 4.52
N PHE A 73 0.27 4.21 4.61
CA PHE A 73 0.33 5.63 4.25
C PHE A 73 0.04 5.80 2.76
N ALA A 74 -0.79 6.77 2.42
CA ALA A 74 -1.14 7.13 1.05
C ALA A 74 -0.03 7.97 0.41
N GLY A 75 0.24 7.81 -0.87
CA GLY A 75 1.23 8.58 -1.63
C GLY A 75 2.14 7.74 -2.51
N ASP A 76 2.31 6.45 -2.20
CA ASP A 76 3.14 5.52 -2.98
C ASP A 76 2.33 4.99 -4.16
N VAL A 77 2.30 5.77 -5.24
CA VAL A 77 1.53 5.46 -6.45
C VAL A 77 2.32 4.59 -7.42
N ASN A 78 3.65 4.63 -7.34
CA ASN A 78 4.54 3.85 -8.20
C ASN A 78 4.94 2.47 -7.59
N LYS A 79 4.60 2.21 -6.32
CA LYS A 79 4.84 0.97 -5.58
C LYS A 79 6.32 0.64 -5.33
N ASP A 80 7.14 1.66 -5.12
CA ASP A 80 8.57 1.50 -4.83
C ASP A 80 8.93 1.53 -3.33
N ASN A 81 7.91 1.64 -2.46
CA ASN A 81 8.02 1.74 -1.00
C ASN A 81 8.61 3.07 -0.49
N LEU A 82 8.63 4.10 -1.34
CA LEU A 82 8.95 5.47 -0.99
C LEU A 82 7.73 6.35 -1.33
N ILE A 83 7.55 7.46 -0.60
CA ILE A 83 6.64 8.52 -1.01
C ILE A 83 7.51 9.73 -1.31
N ASP A 84 7.79 9.97 -2.58
CA ASP A 84 8.79 10.94 -2.99
C ASP A 84 8.44 11.65 -4.31
N ILE A 85 9.41 12.34 -4.90
CA ILE A 85 9.17 13.11 -6.13
C ILE A 85 8.71 12.24 -7.31
N ASP A 86 9.10 10.97 -7.37
CA ASP A 86 8.72 10.08 -8.46
C ASP A 86 7.21 9.80 -8.43
N ASP A 87 6.58 9.80 -7.26
CA ASP A 87 5.12 9.71 -7.11
C ASP A 87 4.42 10.98 -7.63
N ALA A 88 4.96 12.16 -7.33
CA ALA A 88 4.42 13.42 -7.84
C ALA A 88 4.53 13.51 -9.37
N VAL A 89 5.65 13.04 -9.93
CA VAL A 89 5.83 12.93 -11.39
C VAL A 89 4.86 11.93 -12.00
N TYR A 90 4.66 10.77 -11.36
CA TYR A 90 3.67 9.78 -11.79
C TYR A 90 2.28 10.42 -11.83
N LEU A 91 1.83 11.04 -10.75
CA LEU A 91 0.51 11.67 -10.66
C LEU A 91 0.32 12.73 -11.73
N LYS A 92 1.33 13.61 -11.94
CA LYS A 92 1.32 14.61 -13.02
C LYS A 92 1.16 13.97 -14.41
N ASN A 93 1.83 12.86 -14.69
CA ASN A 93 1.71 12.16 -15.98
C ASN A 93 0.31 11.57 -16.20
N HIS A 94 -0.45 11.36 -15.13
CA HIS A 94 -1.80 10.83 -15.13
C HIS A 94 -2.87 11.90 -14.79
N TRP A 95 -2.51 13.19 -14.84
CA TRP A 95 -3.39 14.29 -14.47
C TRP A 95 -4.71 14.27 -15.27
N LYS A 96 -5.85 14.35 -14.56
CA LYS A 96 -7.21 14.28 -15.14
C LYS A 96 -7.50 12.98 -15.90
N ALA A 97 -6.65 11.96 -15.81
CA ALA A 97 -6.89 10.64 -16.37
C ALA A 97 -7.57 9.71 -15.35
N SER A 98 -8.06 8.57 -15.83
CA SER A 98 -8.53 7.49 -14.98
C SER A 98 -7.38 6.50 -14.74
N ASP A 99 -6.61 6.73 -13.68
CA ASP A 99 -5.57 5.83 -13.20
C ASP A 99 -5.82 5.48 -11.74
N ARG A 100 -6.02 4.20 -11.43
CA ARG A 100 -6.42 3.76 -10.08
C ARG A 100 -5.33 3.98 -9.03
N ASN A 101 -4.05 3.98 -9.41
CA ASN A 101 -2.97 4.22 -8.45
C ASN A 101 -2.84 5.71 -8.14
N ALA A 102 -2.94 6.57 -9.16
CA ALA A 102 -2.86 8.02 -8.99
C ALA A 102 -4.14 8.66 -8.42
N ASP A 103 -5.32 8.05 -8.62
CA ASP A 103 -6.59 8.44 -7.97
C ASP A 103 -6.62 7.90 -6.53
N ILE A 104 -5.74 8.42 -5.68
CA ILE A 104 -5.48 7.93 -4.32
C ILE A 104 -6.79 7.92 -3.49
N ASN A 105 -7.58 8.98 -3.60
CA ASN A 105 -8.83 9.13 -2.84
C ASN A 105 -10.02 8.32 -3.43
N PHE A 106 -9.85 7.75 -4.63
CA PHE A 106 -10.84 6.95 -5.34
C PHE A 106 -12.14 7.72 -5.67
N ASP A 107 -12.03 8.99 -6.02
CA ASP A 107 -13.14 9.84 -6.47
C ASP A 107 -13.35 9.81 -7.99
N GLY A 108 -12.43 9.16 -8.72
CA GLY A 108 -12.50 8.91 -10.15
C GLY A 108 -11.73 9.91 -11.01
N THR A 109 -11.08 10.92 -10.42
CA THR A 109 -10.26 11.90 -11.14
C THR A 109 -8.94 12.12 -10.44
N VAL A 110 -7.83 11.98 -11.17
CA VAL A 110 -6.51 12.38 -10.66
C VAL A 110 -6.42 13.91 -10.62
N ASP A 111 -6.42 14.49 -9.42
CA ASP A 111 -6.38 15.94 -9.20
C ASP A 111 -5.52 16.37 -8.01
N LEU A 112 -5.64 17.64 -7.61
CA LEU A 112 -4.85 18.22 -6.50
C LEU A 112 -5.13 17.53 -5.16
N LYS A 113 -6.32 16.94 -4.96
CA LYS A 113 -6.64 16.20 -3.74
C LYS A 113 -5.76 14.97 -3.59
N ASP A 114 -5.42 14.31 -4.69
CA ASP A 114 -4.51 13.16 -4.67
C ASP A 114 -3.08 13.62 -4.33
N MET A 115 -2.63 14.74 -4.91
CA MET A 115 -1.29 15.28 -4.63
C MET A 115 -1.10 15.69 -3.15
N GLU A 116 -2.17 16.11 -2.46
CA GLU A 116 -2.09 16.43 -1.03
C GLU A 116 -1.72 15.20 -0.17
N TYR A 117 -1.99 13.96 -0.61
CA TYR A 117 -1.51 12.76 0.10
C TYR A 117 0.00 12.58 -0.03
N ILE A 118 0.55 12.79 -1.23
CA ILE A 118 2.00 12.73 -1.49
C ILE A 118 2.70 13.82 -0.66
N LYS A 119 2.23 15.06 -0.75
CA LYS A 119 2.77 16.20 0.01
C LYS A 119 2.75 15.98 1.52
N LYS A 120 1.66 15.42 2.06
CA LYS A 120 1.53 15.13 3.49
C LYS A 120 2.54 14.10 3.98
N ASN A 121 2.87 13.12 3.13
CA ASN A 121 3.70 11.97 3.48
C ASN A 121 5.05 11.99 2.75
N TYR A 122 5.48 13.16 2.27
CA TYR A 122 6.66 13.30 1.42
C TYR A 122 7.95 12.92 2.15
N LEU A 123 8.84 12.23 1.45
CA LEU A 123 10.09 11.65 1.93
C LEU A 123 9.93 10.54 2.99
N LEU A 124 8.76 9.91 3.05
CA LEU A 124 8.58 8.73 3.89
C LEU A 124 9.05 7.46 3.18
N GLU A 125 9.64 6.56 3.95
CA GLU A 125 9.90 5.17 3.57
C GLU A 125 8.84 4.27 4.23
N ASN A 126 8.45 3.21 3.53
CA ASN A 126 7.51 2.23 4.05
C ASN A 126 8.02 1.58 5.35
N PRO A 127 7.27 1.67 6.47
CA PRO A 127 7.73 1.15 7.75
C PRO A 127 7.67 -0.37 7.88
N THR A 128 7.09 -1.06 6.89
CA THR A 128 6.86 -2.52 6.93
C THR A 128 7.65 -3.28 5.87
N VAL A 129 8.03 -2.61 4.78
CA VAL A 129 8.79 -3.16 3.66
C VAL A 129 9.94 -2.21 3.37
N LYS A 130 11.18 -2.70 3.47
CA LYS A 130 12.36 -1.89 3.22
C LYS A 130 12.42 -1.47 1.75
N ALA A 131 12.72 -0.20 1.49
CA ALA A 131 12.96 0.27 0.13
C ALA A 131 14.38 -0.08 -0.35
N ASP A 132 14.55 -0.22 -1.67
CA ASP A 132 15.86 -0.48 -2.28
C ASP A 132 16.76 0.78 -2.33
N LYS A 133 16.15 1.95 -2.16
CA LYS A 133 16.77 3.27 -2.32
C LYS A 133 16.26 4.21 -1.23
N ASN A 134 16.88 5.39 -1.15
CA ASN A 134 16.40 6.47 -0.30
C ASN A 134 15.38 7.34 -1.06
N PRO A 135 14.44 8.00 -0.36
CA PRO A 135 13.52 8.95 -0.96
C PRO A 135 14.26 10.08 -1.69
N LYS A 136 13.71 10.51 -2.83
CA LYS A 136 14.22 11.61 -3.64
C LYS A 136 13.45 12.91 -3.40
N GLU A 137 14.18 14.00 -3.24
CA GLU A 137 13.58 15.33 -3.02
C GLU A 137 13.19 16.06 -4.30
N ASN A 138 13.80 15.73 -5.45
CA ASN A 138 13.59 16.43 -6.71
C ASN A 138 13.80 15.51 -7.93
N ALA A 139 13.18 15.87 -9.04
CA ALA A 139 13.27 15.17 -10.32
C ALA A 139 13.74 16.15 -11.39
N ASN A 140 14.93 15.90 -11.94
CA ASN A 140 15.57 16.78 -12.92
C ASN A 140 15.69 18.23 -12.43
N GLY A 141 15.98 18.42 -11.14
CA GLY A 141 16.10 19.74 -10.52
C GLY A 141 14.77 20.42 -10.17
N LYS A 142 13.61 19.78 -10.43
CA LYS A 142 12.30 20.33 -10.04
C LYS A 142 11.84 19.83 -8.67
N THR A 143 11.40 20.74 -7.81
CA THR A 143 10.81 20.42 -6.50
C THR A 143 9.34 20.01 -6.61
N LEU A 144 8.78 19.48 -5.52
CA LEU A 144 7.36 19.17 -5.42
C LEU A 144 6.48 20.42 -5.65
N GLU A 145 6.87 21.56 -5.09
CA GLU A 145 6.18 22.84 -5.24
C GLU A 145 6.18 23.31 -6.70
N GLU A 146 7.30 23.15 -7.41
CA GLU A 146 7.39 23.49 -8.83
C GLU A 146 6.49 22.58 -9.68
N ILE A 147 6.44 21.27 -9.39
CA ILE A 147 5.51 20.36 -10.06
C ILE A 147 4.05 20.78 -9.82
N LEU A 148 3.69 21.10 -8.57
CA LEU A 148 2.35 21.58 -8.21
C LEU A 148 1.95 22.83 -8.99
N SER A 149 2.88 23.78 -9.14
CA SER A 149 2.62 25.04 -9.86
C SER A 149 2.33 24.86 -11.35
N GLU A 150 2.75 23.73 -11.94
CA GLU A 150 2.51 23.40 -13.35
C GLU A 150 1.13 22.76 -13.59
N LEU A 151 0.39 22.44 -12.52
CA LEU A 151 -0.89 21.74 -12.56
C LEU A 151 -2.11 22.66 -12.32
N GLU A 152 -1.85 23.91 -11.91
CA GLU A 152 -2.84 24.98 -11.70
C GLU A 152 -3.44 25.55 -13.00
#